data_AF-A0A950CWX7-F1
#
_entry.id   AF-A0A950CWX7-F1
#
_cell.length_a   1.000
_cell.length_b   1.000
_cell.length_c   1.000
_cell.angle_alpha   90.00
_cell.angle_beta   90.00
_cell.angle_gamma   90.00
#
_symmetry.space_group_name_H-M   'P 1'
#
loop_
_entity.id
_entity.type
_entity.pdbx_description
1 polymer ?
#
loop_
_entity_poly.entity_id
_entity_poly.type
_entity_poly.pdbx_seq_one_letter_code
_entity_poly.pdbx_strand_id
1 'polypeptide(L)'
;MRIYERLRLGTVARRLGILTASLLGCATWIQAAPPSSAIDTLPPEIADQADRAVQEVIIKTAIPSASIAIVKDGKLSYAKAYGMARIAPSILATPDTRYGIGALSEEFIAAAILVLAEQGKLTLDDKVARWFPELTRADRISLRQLLSHMSGYRDDYPQEYVPTPMLESIAPEQIMTHWAKLPLDFEP
;
A
#
# COMPACT_ATOMS: atom_id res chain seq x y z
N MET A 1 18.21 28.52 -18.99
CA MET A 1 16.94 29.00 -19.58
C MET A 1 16.19 29.79 -18.50
N ARG A 2 16.09 31.11 -18.68
CA ARG A 2 15.63 32.15 -17.71
C ARG A 2 14.21 31.86 -17.18
N ILE A 3 14.02 31.77 -15.86
CA ILE A 3 13.50 32.82 -14.93
C ILE A 3 12.28 33.59 -15.50
N TYR A 4 11.10 33.38 -14.89
CA TYR A 4 9.92 34.24 -15.04
C TYR A 4 9.72 35.06 -13.76
N GLU A 5 10.09 36.34 -13.84
CA GLU A 5 9.53 37.42 -13.02
C GLU A 5 8.20 37.88 -13.64
N ARG A 6 7.17 38.11 -12.81
CA ARG A 6 6.21 39.20 -13.05
C ARG A 6 5.75 39.81 -11.72
N LEU A 7 6.34 40.97 -11.42
CA LEU A 7 5.76 42.00 -10.56
C LEU A 7 4.41 42.46 -11.14
N ARG A 8 3.41 42.67 -10.26
CA ARG A 8 2.43 43.75 -10.43
C ARG A 8 2.29 44.51 -9.11
N LEU A 9 2.89 45.69 -9.10
CA LEU A 9 2.64 46.78 -8.15
C LEU A 9 1.25 47.36 -8.44
N GLY A 10 0.47 47.56 -7.38
CA GLY A 10 -0.78 48.30 -7.41
C GLY A 10 -0.97 49.02 -6.07
N THR A 11 -0.42 50.23 -5.98
CA THR A 11 -0.62 51.15 -4.86
C THR A 11 -1.93 51.90 -5.08
N VAL A 12 -2.87 51.80 -4.14
CA VAL A 12 -3.83 52.90 -3.88
C VAL A 12 -3.92 53.09 -2.37
N ALA A 13 -3.52 54.28 -1.95
CA ALA A 13 -3.46 54.71 -0.58
C ALA A 13 -4.84 55.17 -0.06
N ARG A 14 -4.87 55.30 1.28
CA ARG A 14 -5.56 56.37 2.04
C ARG A 14 -6.93 56.00 2.61
N ARG A 15 -6.98 55.81 3.93
CA ARG A 15 -7.62 56.77 4.85
C ARG A 15 -7.24 56.51 6.31
N LEU A 16 -6.87 57.61 6.94
CA LEU A 16 -6.59 57.83 8.36
C LEU A 16 -7.82 57.51 9.21
N GLY A 17 -7.59 56.95 10.40
CA GLY A 17 -8.57 56.84 11.46
C GLY A 17 -7.90 56.42 12.76
N ILE A 18 -7.27 57.37 13.45
CA ILE A 18 -6.80 57.20 14.83
C ILE A 18 -8.03 57.39 15.73
N LEU A 19 -8.40 56.37 16.48
CA LEU A 19 -9.29 56.49 17.63
C LEU A 19 -8.67 55.71 18.79
N THR A 20 -8.05 56.47 19.69
CA THR A 20 -7.61 56.05 21.01
C THR A 20 -8.83 55.83 21.90
N ALA A 21 -8.95 54.65 22.50
CA ALA A 21 -9.76 54.44 23.69
C ALA A 21 -9.10 53.38 24.58
N SER A 22 -8.45 53.85 25.63
CA SER A 22 -7.99 53.05 26.76
C SER A 22 -9.18 52.64 27.61
N LEU A 23 -9.40 51.34 27.81
CA LEU A 23 -10.22 50.82 28.89
C LEU A 23 -9.53 49.58 29.49
N LEU A 24 -9.20 49.69 30.77
CA LEU A 24 -8.77 48.62 31.65
C LEU A 24 -9.85 47.52 31.69
N GLY A 25 -9.42 46.26 31.80
CA GLY A 25 -10.24 45.21 32.40
C GLY A 25 -10.10 43.85 31.72
N CYS A 26 -9.70 42.85 32.50
CA CYS A 26 -9.61 41.44 32.15
C CYS A 26 -8.55 41.09 31.09
N ALA A 27 -7.30 40.97 31.54
CA ALA A 27 -6.41 39.97 30.98
C ALA A 27 -6.98 38.57 31.31
N THR A 28 -8.02 38.16 30.57
CA THR A 28 -8.30 36.74 30.43
C THR A 28 -7.12 36.19 29.65
N TRP A 29 -6.20 35.56 30.37
CA TRP A 29 -5.37 34.55 29.77
C TRP A 29 -6.36 33.58 29.10
N ILE A 30 -6.50 33.67 27.78
CA ILE A 30 -6.92 32.51 27.01
C ILE A 30 -5.78 31.53 27.27
N GLN A 31 -5.94 30.72 28.31
CA GLN A 31 -5.21 29.49 28.41
C GLN A 31 -5.71 28.72 27.20
N ALA A 32 -4.97 28.80 26.09
CA ALA A 32 -5.09 27.80 25.07
C ALA A 32 -4.97 26.48 25.84
N ALA A 33 -6.07 25.70 25.86
CA ALA A 33 -5.97 24.34 26.34
C ALA A 33 -4.74 23.76 25.66
N PRO A 34 -3.81 23.12 26.40
CA PRO A 34 -2.69 22.47 25.74
C PRO A 34 -3.29 21.65 24.60
N PRO A 35 -2.72 21.70 23.38
CA PRO A 35 -3.20 20.82 22.33
C PRO A 35 -3.25 19.45 22.99
N SER A 36 -4.43 18.83 23.01
CA SER A 36 -4.58 17.48 23.53
C SER A 36 -3.79 16.58 22.59
N SER A 37 -2.49 16.51 22.80
CA SER A 37 -1.54 15.63 22.12
C SER A 37 -1.62 14.26 22.77
N ALA A 38 -2.84 13.81 23.05
CA ALA A 38 -3.13 12.56 23.71
C ALA A 38 -3.85 11.60 22.77
N ILE A 39 -3.52 11.61 21.47
CA ILE A 39 -3.69 10.47 20.57
C ILE A 39 -2.57 10.55 19.51
N ASP A 40 -1.45 9.89 19.73
CA ASP A 40 -0.49 9.53 18.65
C ASP A 40 0.21 8.19 18.93
N THR A 41 0.05 7.62 20.12
CA THR A 41 0.51 6.27 20.48
C THR A 41 -0.70 5.40 20.80
N LEU A 42 -0.63 4.12 20.40
CA LEU A 42 -1.65 3.14 20.75
C LEU A 42 -1.83 3.04 22.27
N PRO A 43 -3.07 2.97 22.81
CA PRO A 43 -3.29 2.84 24.24
C PRO A 43 -2.54 1.62 24.81
N PRO A 44 -1.90 1.71 25.99
CA PRO A 44 -1.08 0.62 26.53
C PRO A 44 -1.82 -0.71 26.61
N GLU A 45 -3.09 -0.68 27.01
CA GLU A 45 -3.94 -1.88 27.09
C GLU A 45 -4.09 -2.59 25.74
N ILE A 46 -4.22 -1.83 24.65
CA ILE A 46 -4.36 -2.37 23.30
C ILE A 46 -2.99 -2.83 22.76
N ALA A 47 -1.92 -2.09 23.08
CA ALA A 47 -0.56 -2.51 22.76
C ALA A 47 -0.20 -3.85 23.44
N ASP A 48 -0.57 -4.02 24.71
CA ASP A 48 -0.37 -5.24 25.47
C ASP A 48 -1.22 -6.40 24.92
N GLN A 49 -2.44 -6.12 24.45
CA GLN A 49 -3.29 -7.11 23.77
C GLN A 49 -2.65 -7.56 22.45
N ALA A 50 -2.17 -6.62 21.64
CA ALA A 50 -1.48 -6.92 20.38
C ALA A 50 -0.21 -7.75 20.64
N ASP A 51 0.59 -7.36 21.64
CA ASP A 51 1.78 -8.10 22.07
C ASP A 51 1.45 -9.54 22.43
N ARG A 52 0.44 -9.77 23.28
CA ARG A 52 0.03 -11.11 23.67
C ARG A 52 -0.46 -11.93 22.48
N ALA A 53 -1.29 -11.34 21.61
CA ALA A 53 -1.83 -12.03 20.45
C ALA A 53 -0.73 -12.48 19.47
N VAL A 54 0.26 -11.62 19.19
CA VAL A 54 1.37 -11.98 18.30
C VAL A 54 2.26 -13.04 18.95
N GLN A 55 2.57 -12.92 20.24
CA GLN A 55 3.36 -13.93 20.94
C GLN A 55 2.66 -15.30 20.96
N GLU A 56 1.34 -15.33 21.18
CA GLU A 56 0.57 -16.57 21.12
C GLU A 56 0.67 -17.23 19.73
N VAL A 57 0.53 -16.44 18.67
CA VAL A 57 0.68 -16.96 17.29
C VAL A 57 2.09 -17.49 17.05
N ILE A 58 3.14 -16.76 17.44
CA ILE A 58 4.53 -17.20 17.27
C ILE A 58 4.79 -18.52 18.00
N ILE A 59 4.31 -18.65 19.24
CA ILE A 59 4.46 -19.89 20.02
C ILE A 59 3.69 -21.04 19.35
N LYS A 60 2.46 -20.79 18.91
CA LYS A 60 1.57 -21.81 18.34
C LYS A 60 2.02 -22.30 16.97
N THR A 61 2.56 -21.43 16.13
CA THR A 61 2.91 -21.75 14.73
C THR A 61 4.41 -21.96 14.52
N ALA A 62 5.24 -21.63 15.52
CA ALA A 62 6.70 -21.66 15.43
C ALA A 62 7.27 -20.84 14.27
N ILE A 63 6.56 -19.80 13.82
CA ILE A 63 7.10 -18.86 12.82
C ILE A 63 8.32 -18.12 13.42
N PRO A 64 9.38 -17.90 12.63
CA PRO A 64 10.62 -17.34 13.14
C PRO A 64 10.51 -15.86 13.53
N SER A 65 9.66 -15.10 12.83
CA SER A 65 9.37 -13.70 13.17
C SER A 65 8.01 -13.24 12.66
N ALA A 66 7.54 -12.14 13.25
CA ALA A 66 6.40 -11.37 12.77
C ALA A 66 6.66 -9.88 13.02
N SER A 67 6.12 -9.02 12.16
CA SER A 67 6.11 -7.57 12.35
C SER A 67 4.68 -7.04 12.19
N ILE A 68 4.26 -6.17 13.09
CA ILE A 68 2.93 -5.56 13.06
C ILE A 68 3.04 -4.04 13.11
N ALA A 69 2.11 -3.39 12.42
CA ALA A 69 1.93 -1.94 12.44
C ALA A 69 0.43 -1.64 12.58
N ILE A 70 0.08 -0.66 13.40
CA ILE A 70 -1.29 -0.17 13.56
C ILE A 70 -1.33 1.30 13.18
N VAL A 71 -2.08 1.60 12.13
CA VAL A 71 -2.29 2.96 11.63
C VAL A 71 -3.65 3.45 12.11
N LYS A 72 -3.67 4.62 12.74
CA LYS A 72 -4.89 5.29 13.19
C LYS A 72 -4.88 6.72 12.67
N ASP A 73 -5.98 7.16 12.06
CA ASP A 73 -6.13 8.51 11.53
C ASP A 73 -4.99 8.92 10.56
N GLY A 74 -4.56 7.96 9.72
CA GLY A 74 -3.48 8.15 8.75
C GLY A 74 -2.06 8.20 9.35
N LYS A 75 -1.91 7.97 10.66
CA LYS A 75 -0.63 7.99 11.36
C LYS A 75 -0.27 6.63 11.93
N LEU A 76 1.02 6.29 11.90
CA LEU A 76 1.55 5.08 12.52
C LEU A 76 1.51 5.24 14.05
N SER A 77 0.59 4.55 14.70
CA SER A 77 0.36 4.62 16.15
C SER A 77 1.08 3.54 16.95
N TYR A 78 1.54 2.49 16.26
CA TYR A 78 2.27 1.36 16.83
C TYR A 78 3.03 0.63 15.72
N ALA A 79 4.27 0.25 15.97
CA ALA A 79 5.04 -0.64 15.10
C ALA A 79 6.01 -1.47 15.95
N LYS A 80 5.98 -2.80 15.79
CA LYS A 80 6.84 -3.70 16.54
C LYS A 80 7.12 -4.96 15.73
N ALA A 81 8.30 -5.53 15.97
CA ALA A 81 8.70 -6.81 15.43
C ALA A 81 9.07 -7.77 16.56
N TYR A 82 8.92 -9.06 16.28
CA TYR A 82 9.12 -10.15 17.23
C TYR A 82 9.93 -11.25 16.55
N GLY A 83 10.74 -11.94 17.35
CA GLY A 83 11.54 -13.07 16.89
C GLY A 83 12.74 -12.68 16.03
N MET A 84 13.13 -13.60 15.15
CA MET A 84 14.35 -13.54 14.34
C MET A 84 14.00 -13.38 12.86
N ALA A 85 14.44 -12.29 12.24
CA ALA A 85 14.40 -12.12 10.79
C ALA A 85 15.27 -13.15 10.06
N ARG A 86 16.33 -13.63 10.74
CA ARG A 86 17.17 -14.72 10.26
C ARG A 86 17.60 -15.60 11.44
N ILE A 87 17.52 -16.91 11.27
CA ILE A 87 17.92 -17.88 12.30
C ILE A 87 19.45 -18.07 12.30
N ALA A 88 20.07 -18.20 11.12
CA ALA A 88 21.51 -18.42 10.97
C ALA A 88 22.11 -17.59 9.80
N PRO A 89 23.04 -16.65 10.06
CA PRO A 89 23.34 -16.07 11.38
C PRO A 89 22.11 -15.42 12.01
N SER A 90 22.05 -15.38 13.34
CA SER A 90 20.91 -14.83 14.07
C SER A 90 20.82 -13.32 13.88
N ILE A 91 19.67 -12.86 13.38
CA ILE A 91 19.34 -11.43 13.22
C ILE A 91 17.94 -11.23 13.79
N LEU A 92 17.83 -10.35 14.79
CA LEU A 92 16.53 -9.95 15.36
C LEU A 92 15.68 -9.25 14.31
N ALA A 93 14.39 -9.54 14.30
CA ALA A 93 13.46 -8.75 13.50
C ALA A 93 13.31 -7.35 14.08
N THR A 94 13.17 -6.38 13.19
CA THR A 94 12.90 -4.97 13.47
C THR A 94 11.67 -4.52 12.68
N PRO A 95 11.01 -3.41 13.03
CA PRO A 95 9.91 -2.87 12.23
C PRO A 95 10.26 -2.62 10.75
N ASP A 96 11.55 -2.46 10.42
CA ASP A 96 12.05 -2.26 9.06
C ASP A 96 12.41 -3.59 8.34
N THR A 97 12.19 -4.74 8.97
CA THR A 97 12.46 -6.05 8.37
C THR A 97 11.56 -6.26 7.15
N ARG A 98 12.16 -6.67 6.04
CA ARG A 98 11.45 -6.93 4.79
C ARG A 98 10.99 -8.38 4.73
N TYR A 99 9.73 -8.56 4.36
CA TYR A 99 9.11 -9.87 4.13
C TYR A 99 8.69 -9.98 2.66
N GLY A 100 8.71 -11.19 2.11
CA GLY A 100 8.02 -11.46 0.85
C GLY A 100 6.52 -11.35 1.07
N ILE A 101 5.85 -10.47 0.35
CA ILE A 101 4.41 -10.18 0.55
C ILE A 101 3.51 -11.10 -0.29
N GLY A 102 4.07 -11.91 -1.19
CA GLY A 102 3.34 -12.90 -1.98
C GLY A 102 2.22 -12.27 -2.82
N ALA A 103 1.03 -12.86 -2.74
CA ALA A 103 -0.17 -12.41 -3.46
C ALA A 103 -0.56 -10.95 -3.19
N LEU A 104 -0.12 -10.35 -2.07
CA LEU A 104 -0.30 -8.92 -1.81
C LEU A 104 0.35 -8.01 -2.87
N SER A 105 1.14 -8.58 -3.78
CA SER A 105 1.71 -7.88 -4.93
C SER A 105 0.64 -7.55 -5.99
N GLU A 106 -0.45 -8.33 -6.07
CA GLU A 106 -1.51 -8.16 -7.06
C GLU A 106 -2.27 -6.84 -6.87
N GLU A 107 -2.44 -6.38 -5.63
CA GLU A 107 -3.07 -5.10 -5.32
C GLU A 107 -2.27 -3.93 -5.88
N PHE A 108 -0.94 -3.99 -5.86
CA PHE A 108 -0.08 -2.97 -6.46
C PHE A 108 -0.17 -2.97 -7.99
N ILE A 109 -0.23 -4.16 -8.60
CA ILE A 109 -0.40 -4.31 -10.05
C ILE A 109 -1.78 -3.79 -10.48
N ALA A 110 -2.84 -4.15 -9.74
CA ALA A 110 -4.19 -3.65 -9.97
C ALA A 110 -4.26 -2.12 -9.86
N ALA A 111 -3.67 -1.54 -8.81
CA ALA A 111 -3.58 -0.09 -8.65
C ALA A 111 -2.83 0.57 -9.82
N ALA A 112 -1.72 -0.01 -10.28
CA ALA A 112 -0.98 0.50 -11.44
C ALA A 112 -1.82 0.48 -12.73
N ILE A 113 -2.57 -0.60 -12.97
CA ILE A 113 -3.48 -0.71 -14.12
C ILE A 113 -4.60 0.34 -14.02
N LEU A 114 -5.18 0.54 -12.84
CA LEU A 114 -6.21 1.55 -12.63
C LEU A 114 -5.68 2.97 -12.85
N VAL A 115 -4.48 3.29 -12.39
CA VAL A 115 -3.81 4.58 -12.67
C VAL A 115 -3.58 4.77 -14.17
N LEU A 116 -3.19 3.72 -14.90
CA LEU A 116 -3.04 3.79 -16.36
C LEU A 116 -4.40 4.00 -17.06
N ALA A 117 -5.47 3.40 -16.53
CA ALA A 117 -6.83 3.61 -17.03
C ALA A 117 -7.31 5.05 -16.80
N GLU A 118 -7.08 5.61 -15.62
CA GLU A 118 -7.37 7.02 -15.31
C GLU A 118 -6.60 7.99 -16.23
N GLN A 119 -5.37 7.63 -16.61
CA GLN A 119 -4.57 8.39 -17.57
C GLN A 119 -5.01 8.20 -19.04
N GLY A 120 -6.03 7.38 -19.31
CA GLY A 120 -6.53 7.09 -20.65
C GLY A 120 -5.56 6.29 -21.53
N LYS A 121 -4.56 5.63 -20.94
CA LYS A 121 -3.57 4.82 -21.69
C LYS A 121 -4.13 3.46 -22.11
N LEU A 122 -5.08 2.95 -21.34
CA LEU A 122 -5.82 1.72 -21.56
C LEU A 122 -7.25 1.86 -21.00
N THR A 123 -8.13 0.91 -21.31
CA THR A 123 -9.43 0.78 -20.65
C THR A 123 -9.54 -0.61 -20.02
N LEU A 124 -10.35 -0.75 -18.97
CA LEU A 124 -10.56 -2.07 -18.34
C LEU A 124 -11.26 -3.07 -19.28
N ASP A 125 -11.91 -2.59 -20.34
CA ASP A 125 -12.58 -3.43 -21.33
C ASP A 125 -11.67 -3.78 -22.52
N ASP A 126 -10.43 -3.23 -22.55
CA ASP A 126 -9.40 -3.63 -23.50
C ASP A 126 -9.15 -5.13 -23.42
N LYS A 127 -9.06 -5.76 -24.59
CA LYS A 127 -8.78 -7.18 -24.70
C LYS A 127 -7.32 -7.48 -24.47
N VAL A 128 -7.04 -8.62 -23.83
CA VAL A 128 -5.67 -9.11 -23.61
C VAL A 128 -4.89 -9.21 -24.92
N ALA A 129 -5.58 -9.54 -26.02
CA ALA A 129 -4.99 -9.61 -27.36
C ALA A 129 -4.33 -8.32 -27.85
N ARG A 130 -4.63 -7.16 -27.24
CA ARG A 130 -3.92 -5.90 -27.52
C ARG A 130 -2.42 -6.00 -27.21
N TRP A 131 -2.06 -6.77 -26.19
CA TRP A 131 -0.67 -6.93 -25.74
C TRP A 131 -0.14 -8.35 -25.98
N PHE A 132 -0.99 -9.36 -25.84
CA PHE A 132 -0.63 -10.78 -25.90
C PHE A 132 -1.62 -11.55 -26.79
N PRO A 133 -1.62 -11.30 -28.12
CA PRO A 133 -2.55 -11.93 -29.05
C PRO A 133 -2.41 -13.46 -29.16
N GLU A 134 -1.29 -14.01 -28.74
CA GLU A 134 -0.95 -15.43 -28.81
C GLU A 134 -1.51 -16.27 -27.66
N LEU A 135 -2.13 -15.66 -26.64
CA LEU A 135 -2.71 -16.39 -25.51
C LEU A 135 -4.07 -16.98 -25.85
N THR A 136 -4.45 -18.03 -25.13
CA THR A 136 -5.75 -18.68 -25.31
C THR A 136 -6.86 -17.66 -25.12
N ARG A 137 -7.67 -17.46 -26.17
CA ARG A 137 -8.86 -16.59 -26.18
C ARG A 137 -8.59 -15.14 -25.73
N ALA A 138 -7.39 -14.64 -26.00
CA ALA A 138 -6.97 -13.28 -25.65
C ALA A 138 -7.89 -12.19 -26.25
N ASP A 139 -8.57 -12.49 -27.35
CA ASP A 139 -9.54 -11.62 -28.04
C ASP A 139 -10.86 -11.47 -27.28
N ARG A 140 -11.16 -12.39 -26.34
CA ARG A 140 -12.39 -12.41 -25.55
C ARG A 140 -12.18 -11.93 -24.13
N ILE A 141 -11.01 -12.17 -23.55
CA ILE A 141 -10.66 -11.81 -22.17
C ILE A 141 -10.30 -10.33 -22.10
N SER A 142 -10.92 -9.61 -21.17
CA SER A 142 -10.66 -8.20 -20.86
C SER A 142 -9.70 -8.04 -19.67
N LEU A 143 -9.08 -6.87 -19.54
CA LEU A 143 -8.32 -6.52 -18.35
C LEU A 143 -9.16 -6.60 -17.07
N ARG A 144 -10.44 -6.23 -17.13
CA ARG A 144 -11.39 -6.37 -16.03
C ARG A 144 -11.50 -7.81 -15.53
N GLN A 145 -11.64 -8.76 -16.46
CA GLN A 145 -11.72 -10.18 -16.13
C GLN A 145 -10.42 -10.73 -15.56
N LEU A 146 -9.25 -10.22 -15.99
CA LEU A 146 -7.98 -10.56 -15.34
C LEU A 146 -7.93 -10.05 -13.90
N LEU A 147 -8.24 -8.77 -13.69
CA LEU A 147 -8.20 -8.13 -12.37
C LEU A 147 -9.22 -8.71 -11.38
N SER A 148 -10.28 -9.37 -11.87
CA SER A 148 -11.32 -9.98 -11.05
C SER A 148 -11.21 -11.51 -10.97
N HIS A 149 -10.12 -12.10 -11.48
CA HIS A 149 -9.94 -13.57 -11.55
C HIS A 149 -11.09 -14.31 -12.25
N MET A 150 -11.66 -13.69 -13.30
CA MET A 150 -12.75 -14.22 -14.12
C MET A 150 -12.32 -14.49 -15.57
N SER A 151 -11.02 -14.57 -15.84
CA SER A 151 -10.50 -14.81 -17.20
C SER A 151 -10.61 -16.26 -17.67
N GLY A 152 -10.76 -17.20 -16.73
CA GLY A 152 -10.69 -18.63 -16.98
C GLY A 152 -9.27 -19.16 -17.21
N TYR A 153 -8.22 -18.32 -17.14
CA TYR A 153 -6.84 -18.83 -17.16
C TYR A 153 -6.56 -19.70 -15.95
N ARG A 154 -5.75 -20.73 -16.17
CA ARG A 154 -5.47 -21.75 -15.16
C ARG A 154 -4.67 -21.19 -14.01
N ASP A 155 -5.04 -21.66 -12.82
CA ASP A 155 -4.24 -21.56 -11.59
C ASP A 155 -3.76 -22.97 -11.21
N ASP A 156 -2.95 -23.59 -12.07
CA ASP A 156 -2.38 -24.93 -11.81
C ASP A 156 -1.14 -24.79 -10.90
N TYR A 157 -1.31 -24.22 -9.71
CA TYR A 157 -0.23 -24.18 -8.74
C TYR A 157 -0.13 -25.53 -8.01
N PRO A 158 0.99 -26.28 -8.09
CA PRO A 158 1.14 -27.46 -7.26
C PRO A 158 1.09 -27.02 -5.79
N GLN A 159 0.30 -27.72 -4.98
CA GLN A 159 0.03 -27.42 -3.55
C GLN A 159 1.28 -27.52 -2.64
N GLU A 160 2.47 -27.59 -3.22
CA GLU A 160 3.74 -27.51 -2.51
C GLU A 160 4.03 -26.05 -2.14
N TYR A 161 4.37 -25.79 -0.89
CA TYR A 161 4.58 -24.44 -0.34
C TYR A 161 5.71 -23.65 -1.06
N VAL A 162 6.67 -24.36 -1.66
CA VAL A 162 7.62 -23.81 -2.63
C VAL A 162 7.83 -24.86 -3.71
N PRO A 163 7.10 -24.79 -4.84
CA PRO A 163 7.32 -25.69 -5.95
C PRO A 163 8.77 -25.59 -6.43
N THR A 164 9.42 -26.72 -6.68
CA THR A 164 10.81 -26.77 -7.19
C THR A 164 11.07 -25.83 -8.38
N PRO A 165 10.12 -25.64 -9.34
CA PRO A 165 10.31 -24.68 -10.43
C PRO A 165 10.49 -23.21 -10.01
N MET A 166 10.02 -22.79 -8.83
CA MET A 166 10.24 -21.43 -8.33
C MET A 166 11.67 -21.17 -7.83
N LEU A 167 12.45 -22.22 -7.64
CA LEU A 167 13.86 -22.10 -7.25
C LEU A 167 14.75 -21.73 -8.44
N GLU A 168 14.21 -21.83 -9.66
CA GLU A 168 14.89 -21.51 -10.91
C GLU A 168 14.40 -20.18 -11.48
N SER A 169 15.30 -19.46 -12.16
CA SER A 169 14.92 -18.25 -12.87
C SER A 169 14.12 -18.60 -14.12
N ILE A 170 12.95 -18.01 -14.30
CA ILE A 170 12.09 -18.19 -15.45
C ILE A 170 11.81 -16.84 -16.12
N ALA A 171 11.83 -16.79 -17.45
CA ALA A 171 11.44 -15.60 -18.19
C ALA A 171 9.91 -15.40 -18.11
N PRO A 172 9.39 -14.16 -17.97
CA PRO A 172 7.95 -13.91 -17.93
C PRO A 172 7.17 -14.56 -19.10
N GLU A 173 7.75 -14.59 -20.29
CA GLU A 173 7.14 -15.17 -21.49
C GLU A 173 6.97 -16.69 -21.36
N GLN A 174 7.86 -17.35 -20.61
CA GLN A 174 7.76 -18.78 -20.32
C GLN A 174 6.63 -19.06 -19.32
N ILE A 175 6.42 -18.18 -18.32
CA ILE A 175 5.28 -18.26 -17.40
C ILE A 175 3.97 -18.20 -18.19
N MET A 176 3.86 -17.23 -19.10
CA MET A 176 2.66 -17.05 -19.93
C MET A 176 2.44 -18.23 -20.88
N THR A 177 3.50 -18.79 -21.45
CA THR A 177 3.42 -19.99 -22.30
C THR A 177 2.95 -21.20 -21.52
N HIS A 178 3.33 -21.33 -20.25
CA HIS A 178 2.93 -22.45 -19.42
C HIS A 178 1.48 -22.35 -18.95
N TRP A 179 1.02 -21.16 -18.52
CA TRP A 179 -0.29 -21.02 -17.87
C TRP A 179 -1.40 -20.45 -18.77
N ALA A 180 -1.06 -19.48 -19.64
CA ALA A 180 -2.06 -18.70 -20.38
C ALA A 180 -2.28 -19.18 -21.83
N LYS A 181 -1.55 -20.20 -22.28
CA LYS A 181 -1.77 -20.89 -23.57
C LYS A 181 -2.46 -22.24 -23.45
N LEU A 182 -2.73 -22.70 -22.23
CA LEU A 182 -3.53 -23.90 -22.00
C LEU A 182 -5.03 -23.61 -22.24
N PRO A 183 -5.88 -24.65 -22.39
CA PRO A 183 -7.32 -24.48 -22.36
C PRO A 183 -7.76 -23.77 -21.08
N LEU A 184 -8.79 -22.92 -21.19
CA LEU A 184 -9.38 -22.25 -20.03
C LEU A 184 -10.13 -23.26 -19.15
N ASP A 185 -10.16 -23.03 -17.84
CA ASP A 185 -10.93 -23.84 -16.90
C ASP A 185 -12.43 -23.48 -16.94
N PHE A 186 -12.76 -22.24 -17.32
CA PHE A 186 -14.12 -21.76 -17.52
C PHE A 186 -14.17 -20.62 -18.55
N GLU A 187 -15.37 -20.29 -18.99
CA GLU A 187 -15.61 -19.22 -19.95
C GLU A 187 -15.49 -17.83 -19.29
N PRO A 188 -14.77 -16.87 -19.90
CA PRO A 188 -14.64 -15.51 -19.38
C PRO A 188 -15.92 -14.68 -19.51
#